data_AF-A0A2H6FE84-F1
#
_entry.id   AF-A0A2H6FE84-F1
#
_cell.length_a   1.000
_cell.length_b   1.000
_cell.length_c   1.000
_cell.angle_alpha   90.00
_cell.angle_beta   90.00
_cell.angle_gamma   90.00
#
_symmetry.space_group_name_H-M   'P 1'
#
loop_
_entity.id
_entity.type
_entity.pdbx_description
1 polymer ?
#
loop_
_entity_poly.entity_id
_entity_poly.type
_entity_poly.pdbx_seq_one_letter_code
_entity_poly.pdbx_strand_id
1 'polypeptide(L)'
;MKKPIVIVVAVSACIVFLASVYSYAADHRVPKVVVLDSIAQNYKAVTFDHATHSMIAEKCGTCHHQHSVGDRRSCMECHTLDSSIFKGSVANTFLPCKDCHGIYDPSRPGMPGLRGAYHRKCFQCHRGMNGIGTDPKGCNETCHAKSSIHEVNK
;
A
#
# COMPACT_ATOMS: atom_id res chain seq x y z
N MET A 1 -34.68 -48.10 -6.80
CA MET A 1 -33.47 -47.76 -6.01
C MET A 1 -32.66 -46.56 -6.54
N LYS A 2 -33.01 -45.91 -7.67
CA LYS A 2 -32.20 -44.83 -8.27
C LYS A 2 -32.57 -43.40 -7.82
N LYS A 3 -33.83 -43.18 -7.38
CA LYS A 3 -34.36 -41.87 -6.97
C LYS A 3 -33.68 -41.26 -5.72
N PRO A 4 -33.39 -42.01 -4.63
CA PRO A 4 -32.73 -41.40 -3.46
C PRO A 4 -31.27 -41.04 -3.74
N ILE A 5 -30.58 -41.79 -4.60
CA ILE A 5 -29.17 -41.54 -4.98
C ILE A 5 -29.03 -40.24 -5.79
N VAL A 6 -29.96 -39.98 -6.72
CA VAL A 6 -29.94 -38.75 -7.54
C VAL A 6 -30.19 -37.50 -6.67
N ILE A 7 -31.07 -37.59 -5.68
CA ILE A 7 -31.37 -36.47 -4.77
C ILE A 7 -30.16 -36.15 -3.89
N VAL A 8 -29.48 -37.16 -3.34
CA VAL A 8 -28.29 -36.95 -2.49
C VAL A 8 -27.15 -36.31 -3.27
N VAL A 9 -26.92 -36.73 -4.53
CA VAL A 9 -25.88 -36.15 -5.40
C VAL A 9 -26.21 -34.70 -5.81
N ALA A 10 -27.48 -34.39 -6.07
CA ALA A 10 -27.90 -33.03 -6.42
C ALA A 10 -27.76 -32.06 -5.22
N VAL A 11 -28.09 -32.53 -4.02
CA VAL A 11 -27.93 -31.73 -2.78
C VAL A 11 -26.46 -31.54 -2.45
N SER A 12 -25.62 -32.56 -2.58
CA SER A 12 -24.17 -32.41 -2.35
C SER A 12 -23.53 -31.45 -3.36
N ALA A 13 -23.94 -31.50 -4.63
CA ALA A 13 -23.47 -30.57 -5.65
C ALA A 13 -23.90 -29.11 -5.36
N CYS A 14 -25.13 -28.88 -4.90
CA CYS A 14 -25.59 -27.55 -4.49
C CYS A 14 -24.83 -27.00 -3.27
N ILE A 15 -24.52 -27.84 -2.28
CA ILE A 15 -23.76 -27.41 -1.09
C ILE A 15 -22.33 -27.03 -1.48
N VAL A 16 -21.68 -27.79 -2.38
CA VAL A 16 -20.34 -27.48 -2.88
C VAL A 16 -20.35 -26.17 -3.70
N PHE A 17 -21.37 -25.94 -4.51
CA PHE A 17 -21.53 -24.71 -5.29
C PHE A 17 -21.78 -23.48 -4.39
N LEU A 18 -22.59 -23.62 -3.35
CA LEU A 18 -22.84 -22.55 -2.38
C LEU A 18 -21.59 -22.24 -1.54
N ALA A 19 -20.82 -23.25 -1.14
CA ALA A 19 -19.59 -23.06 -0.37
C ALA A 19 -18.49 -22.36 -1.18
N SER A 20 -18.41 -22.63 -2.49
CA SER A 20 -17.45 -21.98 -3.40
C SER A 20 -17.80 -20.51 -3.66
N VAL A 21 -19.09 -20.17 -3.78
CA VAL A 21 -19.56 -18.77 -3.85
C VAL A 21 -19.28 -18.02 -2.53
N TYR A 22 -19.49 -18.67 -1.38
CA TYR A 22 -19.23 -18.05 -0.06
C TYR A 22 -17.74 -17.75 0.16
N SER A 23 -16.84 -18.61 -0.35
CA SER A 23 -15.39 -18.44 -0.24
C SER A 23 -14.88 -17.27 -1.10
N TYR A 24 -15.58 -16.96 -2.20
CA TYR A 24 -15.23 -15.85 -3.08
C TYR A 24 -15.60 -14.47 -2.49
N ALA A 25 -16.61 -14.41 -1.61
CA ALA A 25 -17.08 -13.17 -1.01
C ALA A 25 -16.20 -12.68 0.17
N ALA A 26 -15.26 -13.50 0.63
CA ALA A 26 -14.42 -13.20 1.79
C ALA A 26 -13.04 -12.61 1.39
N ASP A 27 -13.02 -11.54 0.58
CA ASP A 27 -11.81 -10.72 0.40
C ASP A 27 -12.00 -9.34 1.05
N HIS A 28 -12.03 -9.33 2.39
CA HIS A 28 -12.07 -8.11 3.21
C HIS A 28 -10.67 -7.63 3.64
N ARG A 29 -9.59 -8.08 3.00
CA ARG A 29 -8.22 -7.82 3.50
C ARG A 29 -7.51 -6.64 2.84
N VAL A 30 -8.11 -6.02 1.82
CA VAL A 30 -7.54 -4.88 1.11
C VAL A 30 -8.34 -3.61 1.40
N PRO A 31 -7.75 -2.57 2.01
CA PRO A 31 -8.45 -1.34 2.32
C PRO A 31 -8.87 -0.61 1.05
N LYS A 32 -10.09 -0.07 1.02
CA LYS A 32 -10.54 0.77 -0.11
C LYS A 32 -9.92 2.16 -0.08
N VAL A 33 -9.74 2.72 1.11
CA VAL A 33 -9.15 4.03 1.35
C VAL A 33 -8.12 3.90 2.46
N VAL A 34 -6.98 4.57 2.31
CA VAL A 34 -5.91 4.66 3.30
C VAL A 34 -5.60 6.12 3.54
N VAL A 35 -5.49 6.53 4.81
CA VAL A 35 -5.06 7.88 5.16
C VAL A 35 -3.57 7.85 5.47
N LEU A 36 -2.79 8.64 4.73
CA LEU A 36 -1.35 8.79 4.94
C LEU A 36 -1.10 10.05 5.77
N ASP A 37 -1.04 9.87 7.09
CA ASP A 37 -0.94 10.95 8.08
C ASP A 37 0.40 10.98 8.84
N SER A 38 1.24 9.96 8.65
CA SER A 38 2.45 9.75 9.47
C SER A 38 3.49 10.87 9.35
N ILE A 39 3.35 11.76 8.37
CA ILE A 39 4.17 12.97 8.18
C ILE A 39 3.31 14.22 7.92
N ALA A 40 2.05 14.23 8.36
CA ALA A 40 1.10 15.33 8.16
C ALA A 40 1.34 16.49 9.14
N GLN A 41 2.56 17.05 9.13
CA GLN A 41 2.94 18.19 9.97
C GLN A 41 2.69 19.52 9.22
N ASN A 42 3.48 19.78 8.17
CA ASN A 42 3.39 21.01 7.38
C ASN A 42 2.25 20.99 6.34
N TYR A 43 1.76 19.80 6.01
CA TYR A 43 0.70 19.55 5.03
C TYR A 43 -0.37 18.67 5.66
N LYS A 44 -1.59 18.75 5.13
CA LYS A 44 -2.69 17.85 5.53
C LYS A 44 -2.38 16.41 5.11
N ALA A 45 -2.97 15.45 5.81
CA ALA A 45 -2.88 14.04 5.46
C ALA A 45 -3.43 13.78 4.05
N VAL A 46 -2.85 12.82 3.35
CA VAL A 46 -3.34 12.38 2.03
C VAL A 46 -4.41 11.32 2.24
N THR A 47 -5.62 11.56 1.75
CA THR A 47 -6.64 10.51 1.65
C THR A 47 -6.43 9.76 0.34
N PHE A 48 -5.86 8.56 0.42
CA PHE A 48 -5.51 7.75 -0.73
C PHE A 48 -6.62 6.75 -1.04
N ASP A 49 -7.25 6.91 -2.20
CA ASP A 49 -8.22 5.94 -2.74
C ASP A 49 -7.47 4.71 -3.29
N HIS A 50 -7.16 3.79 -2.40
CA HIS A 50 -6.47 2.55 -2.72
C HIS A 50 -7.25 1.69 -3.72
N ALA A 51 -8.58 1.63 -3.62
CA ALA A 51 -9.41 0.85 -4.53
C ALA A 51 -9.24 1.32 -5.98
N THR A 52 -9.41 2.63 -6.23
CA THR A 52 -9.24 3.20 -7.57
C THR A 52 -7.82 3.02 -8.09
N HIS A 53 -6.81 3.29 -7.26
CA HIS A 53 -5.42 3.13 -7.69
C HIS A 53 -5.06 1.67 -7.97
N SER A 54 -5.59 0.71 -7.20
CA SER A 54 -5.34 -0.71 -7.42
C SER A 54 -5.94 -1.25 -8.72
N MET A 55 -7.01 -0.61 -9.25
CA MET A 55 -7.57 -0.96 -10.55
C MET A 55 -6.75 -0.41 -11.72
N ILE A 56 -6.10 0.75 -11.51
CA ILE A 56 -5.24 1.38 -12.53
C ILE A 56 -3.85 0.74 -12.53
N ALA A 57 -3.34 0.39 -11.34
CA ALA A 57 -2.07 -0.27 -11.18
C ALA A 57 -2.16 -1.74 -11.59
N GLU A 58 -1.39 -2.14 -12.61
CA GLU A 58 -1.42 -3.52 -13.12
C GLU A 58 -1.04 -4.59 -12.08
N LYS A 59 -0.27 -4.23 -11.04
CA LYS A 59 0.27 -5.16 -10.03
C LYS A 59 0.36 -4.49 -8.66
N CYS A 60 0.18 -5.26 -7.58
CA CYS A 60 0.42 -4.79 -6.20
C CYS A 60 1.85 -4.23 -6.02
N GLY A 61 2.82 -4.81 -6.73
CA GLY A 61 4.21 -4.38 -6.82
C GLY A 61 4.41 -2.91 -7.24
N THR A 62 3.43 -2.37 -7.97
CA THR A 62 3.43 -1.00 -8.48
C THR A 62 3.25 0.03 -7.37
N CYS A 63 2.78 -0.35 -6.18
CA CYS A 63 2.74 0.52 -4.98
C CYS A 63 3.60 -0.07 -3.86
N HIS A 64 3.46 -1.37 -3.60
CA HIS A 64 4.24 -2.12 -2.63
C HIS A 64 5.49 -2.67 -3.29
N HIS A 65 6.63 -1.99 -3.14
CA HIS A 65 7.88 -2.54 -3.68
C HIS A 65 8.14 -3.96 -3.16
N GLN A 66 8.53 -4.84 -4.08
CA GLN A 66 8.93 -6.20 -3.75
C GLN A 66 10.45 -6.26 -3.81
N HIS A 67 11.06 -6.87 -2.80
CA HIS A 67 12.43 -7.34 -2.93
C HIS A 67 12.36 -8.63 -3.76
N SER A 68 12.97 -8.63 -4.94
CA SER A 68 12.93 -9.79 -5.83
C SER A 68 13.54 -11.01 -5.16
N VAL A 69 13.03 -12.21 -5.48
CA VAL A 69 13.68 -13.46 -5.09
C VAL A 69 15.05 -13.49 -5.77
N GLY A 70 16.13 -13.45 -4.96
CA GLY A 70 17.52 -13.35 -5.45
C GLY A 70 18.14 -11.96 -5.33
N ASP A 71 17.38 -10.95 -4.91
CA ASP A 71 17.94 -9.67 -4.47
C ASP A 71 18.72 -9.94 -3.17
N ARG A 72 20.05 -10.09 -3.29
CA ARG A 72 20.96 -10.36 -2.17
C ARG A 72 21.11 -9.08 -1.34
N ARG A 73 20.07 -8.71 -0.62
CA ARG A 73 20.11 -7.69 0.42
C ARG A 73 21.09 -8.16 1.48
N SER A 74 21.94 -7.25 1.96
CA SER A 74 22.87 -7.63 3.03
C SER A 74 22.05 -8.01 4.27
N CYS A 75 22.53 -8.97 5.06
CA CYS A 75 21.86 -9.37 6.29
C CYS A 75 21.59 -8.17 7.20
N MET A 76 22.48 -7.16 7.19
CA MET A 76 22.35 -5.94 7.98
C MET A 76 21.16 -5.07 7.56
N GLU A 77 20.70 -5.13 6.31
CA GLU A 77 19.56 -4.31 5.87
C GLU A 77 18.25 -4.68 6.58
N CYS A 78 18.10 -5.94 7.00
CA CYS A 78 16.98 -6.41 7.82
C CYS A 78 17.32 -6.45 9.31
N HIS A 79 18.54 -6.83 9.69
CA HIS A 79 18.94 -6.95 11.11
C HIS A 79 19.22 -5.62 11.81
N THR A 80 19.25 -4.51 11.07
CA THR A 80 19.24 -3.16 11.66
C THR A 80 17.83 -2.65 11.97
N LEU A 81 16.79 -3.38 11.54
CA LEU A 81 15.41 -3.04 11.86
C LEU A 81 15.09 -3.43 13.30
N ASP A 82 14.18 -2.67 13.91
CA ASP A 82 13.65 -3.02 15.21
C ASP A 82 12.98 -4.41 15.18
N SER A 83 13.11 -5.14 16.29
CA SER A 83 12.60 -6.50 16.42
C SER A 83 11.08 -6.60 16.21
N SER A 84 10.31 -5.55 16.52
CA SER A 84 8.87 -5.49 16.27
C SER A 84 8.56 -5.35 14.77
N ILE A 85 9.32 -4.53 14.06
CA ILE A 85 9.23 -4.35 12.60
C ILE A 85 9.57 -5.65 11.88
N PHE A 86 10.61 -6.35 12.34
CA PHE A 86 10.97 -7.66 11.80
C PHE A 86 9.87 -8.70 12.02
N LYS A 87 9.28 -8.77 13.21
CA LYS A 87 8.13 -9.66 13.45
C LYS A 87 6.94 -9.31 12.55
N GLY A 88 6.69 -8.01 12.36
CA GLY A 88 5.67 -7.53 11.45
C GLY A 88 5.94 -7.90 9.99
N SER A 89 7.19 -7.89 9.53
CA SER A 89 7.55 -8.22 8.14
C SER A 89 7.33 -9.68 7.80
N VAL A 90 7.46 -10.58 8.79
CA VAL A 90 7.21 -12.01 8.64
C VAL A 90 5.71 -12.32 8.75
N ALA A 91 4.99 -11.60 9.62
CA ALA A 91 3.57 -11.86 9.88
C ALA A 91 2.62 -11.23 8.85
N ASN A 92 3.01 -10.14 8.21
CA ASN A 92 2.16 -9.40 7.28
C ASN A 92 2.59 -9.59 5.83
N THR A 93 1.61 -9.64 4.92
CA THR A 93 1.89 -9.66 3.47
C THR A 93 2.51 -8.34 2.98
N PHE A 94 2.11 -7.22 3.60
CA PHE A 94 2.64 -5.89 3.27
C PHE A 94 2.94 -5.10 4.54
N LEU A 95 4.09 -4.43 4.55
CA LEU A 95 4.46 -3.49 5.61
C LEU A 95 4.10 -2.05 5.22
N PRO A 96 3.67 -1.23 6.18
CA PRO A 96 3.64 0.22 6.04
C PRO A 96 4.99 0.78 5.63
N CYS A 97 5.02 1.78 4.75
CA CYS A 97 6.28 2.40 4.30
C CYS A 97 7.10 2.95 5.46
N LYS A 98 6.43 3.51 6.48
CA LYS A 98 7.04 4.16 7.65
C LYS A 98 7.86 3.21 8.52
N ASP A 99 7.60 1.92 8.43
CA ASP A 99 8.25 0.90 9.24
C ASP A 99 9.72 0.70 8.82
N CYS A 100 10.04 1.00 7.56
CA CYS A 100 11.41 1.00 7.02
C CYS A 100 11.90 2.39 6.63
N HIS A 101 11.02 3.27 6.17
CA HIS A 101 11.35 4.63 5.75
C HIS A 101 11.01 5.63 6.85
N GLY A 102 12.03 6.04 7.60
CA GLY A 102 11.91 7.06 8.64
C GLY A 102 12.48 8.41 8.23
N ILE A 103 13.25 9.02 9.14
CA ILE A 103 14.08 10.18 8.83
C ILE A 103 15.21 9.74 7.88
N TYR A 104 15.54 10.60 6.92
CA TYR A 104 16.62 10.29 5.98
C TYR A 104 17.97 10.20 6.71
N ASP A 105 18.70 9.13 6.47
CA ASP A 105 20.01 8.86 7.04
C ASP A 105 21.10 8.96 5.94
N PRO A 106 22.01 9.95 6.02
CA PRO A 106 23.10 10.10 5.07
C PRO A 106 24.05 8.90 5.00
N SER A 107 24.13 8.09 6.07
CA SER A 107 24.95 6.87 6.09
C SER A 107 24.31 5.71 5.31
N ARG A 108 23.01 5.82 4.98
CA ARG A 108 22.24 4.86 4.17
C ARG A 108 21.61 5.56 2.95
N PRO A 109 22.41 6.12 2.03
CA PRO A 109 21.90 7.01 0.97
C PRO A 109 20.93 6.32 -0.01
N GLY A 110 20.98 4.99 -0.11
CA GLY A 110 20.05 4.19 -0.92
C GLY A 110 18.63 4.07 -0.33
N MET A 111 18.44 4.36 0.96
CA MET A 111 17.15 4.31 1.63
C MET A 111 16.59 5.73 1.80
N PRO A 112 15.60 6.16 1.00
CA PRO A 112 14.99 7.48 1.18
C PRO A 112 14.23 7.53 2.51
N GLY A 113 14.12 8.74 3.07
CA GLY A 113 13.16 8.98 4.15
C GLY A 113 11.70 8.87 3.66
N LEU A 114 10.75 8.84 4.59
CA LEU A 114 9.33 8.56 4.31
C LEU A 114 8.72 9.47 3.25
N ARG A 115 8.96 10.79 3.35
CA ARG A 115 8.50 11.78 2.35
C ARG A 115 9.02 11.45 0.95
N GLY A 116 10.31 11.10 0.85
CA GLY A 116 10.94 10.74 -0.41
C GLY A 116 10.38 9.44 -0.97
N ALA A 117 10.11 8.45 -0.12
CA ALA A 117 9.51 7.18 -0.52
C ALA A 117 8.12 7.38 -1.14
N TYR A 118 7.25 8.15 -0.47
CA TYR A 118 5.92 8.48 -1.01
C TYR A 118 6.01 9.20 -2.36
N HIS A 119 6.76 10.31 -2.44
CA HIS A 119 6.85 11.09 -3.67
C HIS A 119 7.43 10.30 -4.83
N ARG A 120 8.49 9.52 -4.61
CA ARG A 120 9.05 8.66 -5.66
C ARG A 120 8.01 7.68 -6.18
N LYS A 121 7.14 7.16 -5.31
CA LYS A 121 6.12 6.19 -5.72
C LYS A 121 4.94 6.83 -6.43
N CYS A 122 4.37 7.90 -5.89
CA CYS A 122 3.25 8.61 -6.52
C CYS A 122 3.67 9.22 -7.86
N PHE A 123 4.87 9.82 -7.93
CA PHE A 123 5.33 10.49 -9.14
C PHE A 123 5.80 9.54 -10.23
N GLN A 124 5.89 8.22 -9.99
CA GLN A 124 6.13 7.26 -11.07
C GLN A 124 5.04 7.34 -12.14
N CYS A 125 3.78 7.56 -11.75
CA CYS A 125 2.67 7.73 -12.68
C CYS A 125 2.28 9.20 -12.85
N HIS A 126 2.28 9.98 -11.76
CA HIS A 126 1.72 11.33 -11.76
C HIS A 126 2.64 12.42 -12.31
N ARG A 127 3.90 12.14 -12.64
CA ARG A 127 4.83 13.17 -13.12
C ARG A 127 4.34 13.81 -14.41
N GLY A 128 4.13 15.12 -14.39
CA GLY A 128 3.58 15.90 -15.51
C GLY A 128 2.05 15.94 -15.56
N MET A 129 1.34 15.15 -14.74
CA MET A 129 -0.12 15.24 -14.60
C MET A 129 -0.48 16.35 -13.62
N ASN A 130 -1.52 17.14 -13.91
CA ASN A 130 -2.04 18.19 -13.02
C ASN A 130 -0.95 19.14 -12.47
N GLY A 131 0.06 19.45 -13.27
CA GLY A 131 1.16 20.33 -12.88
C GLY A 131 2.21 19.69 -11.95
N ILE A 132 2.10 18.39 -11.61
CA ILE A 132 3.04 17.73 -10.69
C ILE A 132 4.44 17.70 -11.30
N GLY A 133 5.37 18.45 -10.68
CA GLY A 133 6.76 18.57 -11.11
C GLY A 133 7.00 19.61 -12.21
N THR A 134 5.96 20.33 -12.65
CA THR A 134 6.05 21.40 -13.66
C THR A 134 5.48 22.74 -13.15
N ASP A 135 4.49 22.72 -12.27
CA ASP A 135 3.91 23.87 -11.57
C ASP A 135 3.99 23.67 -10.05
N PRO A 136 4.54 24.62 -9.27
CA PRO A 136 4.52 24.57 -7.81
C PRO A 136 3.15 24.28 -7.17
N LYS A 137 2.04 24.70 -7.82
CA LYS A 137 0.66 24.45 -7.37
C LYS A 137 0.27 22.97 -7.48
N GLY A 138 0.82 22.25 -8.47
CA GLY A 138 0.55 20.83 -8.64
C GLY A 138 0.94 20.00 -7.42
N CYS A 139 1.92 20.46 -6.64
CA CYS A 139 2.40 19.79 -5.43
C CYS A 139 1.40 19.84 -4.26
N ASN A 140 0.63 20.91 -4.09
CA ASN A 140 -0.22 21.13 -2.93
C ASN A 140 -1.73 21.10 -3.22
N GLU A 141 -2.13 21.03 -4.48
CA GLU A 141 -3.54 21.03 -4.86
C GLU A 141 -4.03 19.63 -5.29
N THR A 142 -3.12 18.74 -5.70
CA THR A 142 -3.50 17.41 -6.20
C THR A 142 -3.57 16.34 -5.12
N CYS A 143 -2.58 16.28 -4.22
CA CYS A 143 -2.45 15.17 -3.25
C CYS A 143 -2.63 15.61 -1.80
N HIS A 144 -2.03 16.73 -1.39
CA HIS A 144 -2.09 17.22 -0.01
C HIS A 144 -2.13 18.76 0.04
N ALA A 145 -3.14 19.32 0.70
CA ALA A 145 -3.19 20.76 0.93
C ALA A 145 -2.15 21.21 1.97
N LYS A 146 -1.76 22.48 1.90
CA LYS A 146 -0.99 23.10 3.01
C LYS A 146 -1.79 23.00 4.31
N SER A 147 -1.09 22.77 5.41
CA SER A 147 -1.72 22.85 6.73
C SER A 147 -1.97 24.31 7.10
N SER A 148 -2.99 24.56 7.93
CA SER A 148 -3.28 25.89 8.49
C SER A 148 -2.14 26.41 9.38
N ILE A 149 -1.33 25.50 9.96
CA ILE A 149 -0.18 25.84 10.81
C ILE A 149 0.94 26.55 10.03
N HIS A 150 0.99 26.32 8.70
CA HIS A 150 1.96 26.96 7.81
C HIS A 150 1.46 28.30 7.26
N GLU A 151 0.16 28.60 7.36
CA GLU A 151 -0.40 29.91 6.98
C GLU A 151 -0.22 30.96 8.07
N VAL A 152 -0.14 30.55 9.34
CA VAL A 152 0.05 31.46 10.49
C VAL A 152 1.50 31.93 10.66
N ASN A 153 2.47 31.19 10.13
CA ASN A 153 3.91 31.50 10.23
C ASN A 153 4.49 32.20 8.98
N LYS A 154 3.64 32.77 8.12
CA LYS A 154 4.05 33.57 6.96
C LYS A 154 3.60 35.00 7.14
#